data_AF-A0A875SBP3-F1
#
_entry.id   AF-A0A875SBP3-F1
#
_cell.length_a   1.000
_cell.length_b   1.000
_cell.length_c   1.000
_cell.angle_alpha   90.00
_cell.angle_beta   90.00
_cell.angle_gamma   90.00
#
_symmetry.space_group_name_H-M   'P 1'
#
loop_
_entity.id
_entity.type
_entity.pdbx_description
1 polymer ?
#
loop_
_entity_poly.entity_id
_entity_poly.type
_entity_poly.pdbx_seq_one_letter_code
_entity_poly.pdbx_strand_id
1 'polypeptide(L)'
;MQRQKMAPEKGDSAIWKTLVFSKLTRSEIETVLRNKEYLQMLKSETELPEQLNKVIFELLSSALRYGIELSSVETNYWLSYLMKRLGKDTGALLECTRKYQDCLNLNVIQYNTIMEGEISSWRLVAKQMAEFAIEPDRMTISMLIDEFAASMDTLSLLRLTAMIFDVVRVNIDTEMMEKLITAYSHCKQPDLALLMLMRVDKIYEKKQSSFRDENRSSIPLSDKLALDNLLTQLGGRPNGMTILNHSIRPTLKMVESLLRVCRIPNDKDIVTYLRKTIDSYSLDME
;
A
#
# COMPACT_ATOMS: atom_id res chain seq x y z
N MET A 1 32.11 48.64 4.29
CA MET A 1 32.02 47.54 3.31
C MET A 1 30.65 46.91 3.43
N GLN A 2 29.71 47.34 2.59
CA GLN A 2 28.32 46.86 2.58
C GLN A 2 28.25 45.53 1.80
N ARG A 3 27.68 44.49 2.42
CA ARG A 3 27.30 43.25 1.76
C ARG A 3 26.13 43.53 0.82
N GLN A 4 26.35 43.41 -0.49
CA GLN A 4 25.30 43.46 -1.49
C GLN A 4 24.33 42.30 -1.27
N LYS A 5 23.08 42.64 -0.94
CA LYS A 5 21.92 41.77 -1.16
C LYS A 5 21.69 41.71 -2.67
N MET A 6 22.03 40.59 -3.29
CA MET A 6 21.53 40.28 -4.64
C MET A 6 20.16 39.61 -4.48
N ALA A 7 19.12 40.30 -4.92
CA ALA A 7 17.84 39.70 -5.23
C ALA A 7 18.01 38.86 -6.51
N PRO A 8 17.48 37.63 -6.60
CA PRO A 8 17.55 36.86 -7.83
C PRO A 8 16.54 37.44 -8.83
N GLU A 9 17.06 37.94 -9.95
CA GLU A 9 16.27 38.27 -11.13
C GLU A 9 15.74 36.99 -11.79
N LYS A 10 14.52 37.11 -12.32
CA LYS A 10 13.78 36.02 -12.93
C LYS A 10 14.54 35.42 -14.11
N GLY A 11 14.74 34.11 -14.04
CA GLY A 11 15.03 33.28 -15.21
C GLY A 11 16.50 33.21 -15.55
N ASP A 12 17.29 32.49 -14.76
CA ASP A 12 18.52 31.92 -15.27
C ASP A 12 18.91 30.65 -14.52
N SER A 13 18.95 29.52 -15.25
CA SER A 13 19.55 28.27 -14.78
C SER A 13 21.08 28.37 -14.57
N ALA A 14 21.64 29.58 -14.66
CA ALA A 14 23.06 29.89 -14.49
C ALA A 14 23.51 29.83 -13.02
N ILE A 15 22.64 30.09 -12.04
CA ILE A 15 23.00 30.09 -10.61
C ILE A 15 23.42 28.68 -10.14
N TRP A 16 22.85 27.64 -10.73
CA TRP A 16 23.10 26.25 -10.32
C TRP A 16 24.39 25.66 -10.89
N LYS A 17 24.95 26.22 -11.97
CA LYS A 17 26.13 25.66 -12.65
C LYS A 17 27.45 25.92 -11.91
N THR A 18 27.48 26.86 -10.98
CA THR A 18 28.69 27.31 -10.25
C THR A 18 28.69 26.98 -8.76
N LEU A 19 27.60 26.41 -8.24
CA LEU A 19 27.49 26.04 -6.83
C LEU A 19 28.22 24.72 -6.54
N VAL A 20 29.33 24.80 -5.82
CA VAL A 20 30.01 23.64 -5.25
C VAL A 20 29.38 23.33 -3.89
N PHE A 21 28.39 22.45 -3.87
CA PHE A 21 27.58 22.15 -2.68
C PHE A 21 28.40 21.61 -1.50
N SER A 22 29.55 20.98 -1.77
CA SER A 22 30.48 20.50 -0.73
C SER A 22 31.12 21.61 0.12
N LYS A 23 31.01 22.88 -0.30
CA LYS A 23 31.53 24.05 0.42
C LYS A 23 30.44 24.85 1.15
N LEU A 24 29.17 24.49 0.95
CA LEU A 24 28.05 25.17 1.60
C LEU A 24 27.92 24.72 3.06
N THR A 25 27.49 25.65 3.90
CA THR A 25 27.09 25.40 5.28
C THR A 25 25.74 24.66 5.32
N ARG A 26 25.44 24.04 6.47
CA ARG A 26 24.14 23.39 6.72
C ARG A 26 22.95 24.31 6.39
N SER A 27 22.98 25.56 6.87
CA SER A 27 21.88 26.52 6.67
C SER A 27 21.68 26.91 5.20
N GLU A 28 22.77 27.01 4.43
CA GLU A 28 22.69 27.28 2.99
C GLU A 28 22.08 26.11 2.22
N ILE A 29 22.45 24.88 2.59
CA ILE A 29 21.89 23.65 1.99
C ILE A 29 20.39 23.54 2.31
N GLU A 30 19.99 23.77 3.57
CA GLU A 30 18.57 23.80 3.96
C GLU A 30 17.80 24.86 3.16
N THR A 31 18.38 26.05 2.96
CA THR A 31 17.76 27.13 2.20
C THR A 31 17.53 26.73 0.75
N VAL A 32 18.49 26.05 0.13
CA VAL A 32 18.36 25.56 -1.25
C VAL A 32 17.31 24.46 -1.37
N LEU A 33 17.34 23.46 -0.48
CA LEU A 33 16.40 22.33 -0.52
C LEU A 33 14.95 22.77 -0.34
N ARG A 34 14.73 23.85 0.41
CA ARG A 34 13.40 24.42 0.68
C ARG A 34 13.01 25.56 -0.26
N ASN A 35 13.88 25.89 -1.21
CA ASN A 35 13.60 26.96 -2.17
C ASN A 35 12.49 26.53 -3.13
N LYS A 36 11.46 27.37 -3.26
CA LYS A 36 10.29 27.07 -4.09
C LYS A 36 10.62 26.92 -5.58
N GLU A 37 11.53 27.73 -6.10
CA GLU A 37 11.94 27.66 -7.51
C GLU A 37 12.71 26.38 -7.79
N TYR A 38 13.56 25.97 -6.85
CA TYR A 38 14.26 24.68 -6.90
C TYR A 38 13.28 23.50 -6.91
N LEU A 39 12.30 23.48 -5.99
CA LEU A 39 11.30 22.42 -5.93
C LEU A 39 10.40 22.41 -7.18
N GLN A 40 10.07 23.58 -7.74
CA GLN A 40 9.34 23.68 -9.00
C GLN A 40 10.15 23.17 -10.19
N MET A 41 11.47 23.41 -10.21
CA MET A 41 12.37 22.85 -11.21
C MET A 41 12.39 21.32 -11.14
N LEU A 42 12.44 20.71 -9.94
CA LEU A 42 12.33 19.25 -9.80
C LEU A 42 10.99 18.72 -10.32
N LYS A 43 9.93 19.53 -10.23
CA LYS A 43 8.60 19.17 -10.75
C LYS A 43 8.50 19.27 -12.28
N SER A 44 9.35 20.03 -12.96
CA SER A 44 9.20 20.27 -14.41
C SER A 44 9.22 18.96 -15.21
N GLU A 45 8.50 18.93 -16.33
CA GLU A 45 8.44 17.77 -17.23
C GLU A 45 9.63 17.71 -18.21
N THR A 46 10.41 18.78 -18.29
CA THR A 46 11.60 18.85 -19.13
C THR A 46 12.77 18.08 -18.53
N GLU A 47 13.41 17.22 -19.32
CA GLU A 47 14.66 16.56 -18.93
C GLU A 47 15.73 17.60 -18.57
N LEU A 48 16.29 17.46 -17.37
CA LEU A 48 17.38 18.32 -16.92
C LEU A 48 18.71 17.86 -17.54
N PRO A 49 19.54 18.78 -18.04
CA PRO A 49 20.91 18.50 -18.47
C PRO A 49 21.71 17.67 -17.46
N GLU A 50 22.56 16.76 -17.94
CA GLU A 50 23.35 15.83 -17.10
C GLU A 50 24.21 16.54 -16.04
N GLN A 51 24.69 17.76 -16.35
CA GLN A 51 25.43 18.59 -15.41
C GLN A 51 24.58 19.00 -14.20
N LEU A 52 23.32 19.43 -14.42
CA LEU A 52 22.41 19.77 -13.33
C LEU A 52 22.03 18.53 -12.52
N ASN A 53 21.91 17.39 -13.19
CA ASN A 53 21.66 16.09 -12.57
C ASN A 53 22.77 15.65 -11.60
N LYS A 54 24.04 15.95 -11.88
CA LYS A 54 25.16 15.70 -10.95
C LYS A 54 25.09 16.64 -9.76
N VAL A 55 24.87 17.93 -10.04
CA VAL A 55 24.75 18.98 -9.04
C VAL A 55 23.62 18.69 -8.03
N ILE A 56 22.46 18.23 -8.50
CA ILE A 56 21.32 17.83 -7.66
C ILE A 56 21.72 16.69 -6.70
N PHE A 57 22.41 15.66 -7.18
CA PHE A 57 22.86 14.56 -6.31
C PHE A 57 23.97 14.97 -5.34
N GLU A 58 24.83 15.92 -5.70
CA GLU A 58 25.81 16.50 -4.78
C GLU A 58 25.13 17.26 -3.64
N LEU A 59 24.06 18.00 -3.94
CA LEU A 59 23.23 18.66 -2.93
C LEU A 59 22.61 17.63 -1.97
N LEU A 60 22.02 16.55 -2.48
CA LEU A 60 21.41 15.51 -1.66
C LEU A 60 22.45 14.76 -0.80
N SER A 61 23.64 14.51 -1.36
CA SER A 61 24.76 13.91 -0.63
C SER A 61 25.28 14.83 0.48
N SER A 62 25.29 16.14 0.23
CA SER A 62 25.66 17.14 1.24
C SER A 62 24.60 17.21 2.34
N ALA A 63 23.32 17.18 1.97
CA ALA A 63 22.20 17.13 2.91
C ALA A 63 22.29 15.93 3.86
N LEU A 64 22.53 14.74 3.30
CA LEU A 64 22.76 13.51 4.06
C LEU A 64 23.95 13.66 5.03
N ARG A 65 25.08 14.19 4.56
CA ARG A 65 26.27 14.41 5.40
C ARG A 65 26.01 15.35 6.58
N TYR A 66 25.16 16.35 6.40
CA TYR A 66 24.79 17.30 7.46
C TYR A 66 23.61 16.83 8.33
N GLY A 67 23.05 15.64 8.06
CA GLY A 67 21.88 15.13 8.78
C GLY A 67 20.64 16.00 8.58
N ILE A 68 20.47 16.55 7.38
CA ILE A 68 19.28 17.32 7.04
C ILE A 68 18.19 16.34 6.59
N GLU A 69 17.11 16.28 7.36
CA GLU A 69 15.89 15.56 7.01
C GLU A 69 14.97 16.45 6.16
N LEU A 70 14.50 15.91 5.06
CA LEU A 70 13.51 16.56 4.20
C LEU A 70 12.10 16.42 4.78
N SER A 71 11.27 17.43 4.54
CA SER A 71 9.84 17.34 4.81
C SER A 71 9.16 16.39 3.82
N SER A 72 8.03 15.80 4.20
CA SER A 72 7.27 14.91 3.29
C SER A 72 6.93 15.56 1.94
N VAL A 73 6.77 16.89 1.90
CA VAL A 73 6.51 17.64 0.66
C VAL A 73 7.76 17.67 -0.21
N GLU A 74 8.91 18.00 0.37
CA GLU A 74 10.21 17.99 -0.32
C GLU A 74 10.55 16.60 -0.85
N THR A 75 10.33 15.56 -0.04
CA THR A 75 10.53 14.16 -0.43
C THR A 75 9.68 13.78 -1.64
N ASN A 76 8.42 14.22 -1.71
CA ASN A 76 7.56 13.95 -2.86
C ASN A 76 8.12 14.59 -4.15
N TYR A 77 8.67 15.79 -4.08
CA TYR A 77 9.34 16.42 -5.23
C TYR A 77 10.57 15.63 -5.67
N TRP A 78 11.36 15.17 -4.71
CA TRP A 78 12.53 14.36 -4.96
C TRP A 78 12.21 13.01 -5.59
N LEU A 79 11.22 12.30 -5.05
CA LEU A 79 10.75 11.03 -5.62
C LEU A 79 10.20 11.22 -7.03
N SER A 80 9.39 12.25 -7.25
CA SER A 80 8.87 12.57 -8.59
C SER A 80 10.01 12.78 -9.59
N TYR A 81 11.07 13.49 -9.19
CA TYR A 81 12.25 13.69 -10.02
C TYR A 81 13.02 12.38 -10.26
N LEU A 82 13.23 11.56 -9.22
CA LEU A 82 13.93 10.28 -9.35
C LEU A 82 13.17 9.29 -10.25
N MET A 83 11.85 9.18 -10.09
CA MET A 83 10.99 8.34 -10.92
C MET A 83 11.05 8.76 -12.39
N LYS A 84 11.05 10.07 -12.68
CA LYS A 84 11.23 10.57 -14.05
C LYS A 84 12.60 10.21 -14.63
N ARG A 85 13.66 10.43 -13.84
CA ARG A 85 15.04 10.24 -14.30
C ARG A 85 15.41 8.78 -14.50
N LEU A 86 14.97 7.91 -13.60
CA LEU A 86 15.27 6.48 -13.63
C LEU A 86 14.23 5.71 -14.47
N GLY A 87 13.14 6.38 -14.87
CA GLY A 87 12.07 5.80 -15.66
C GLY A 87 11.40 4.65 -14.91
N LYS A 88 11.19 3.54 -15.62
CA LYS A 88 10.58 2.30 -15.11
C LYS A 88 11.61 1.35 -14.48
N ASP A 89 12.71 1.86 -13.94
CA ASP A 89 13.66 1.05 -13.19
C ASP A 89 13.41 1.21 -11.70
N THR A 90 12.40 0.50 -11.20
CA THR A 90 12.11 0.44 -9.76
C THR A 90 13.31 -0.06 -8.94
N GLY A 91 14.17 -0.92 -9.50
CA GLY A 91 15.37 -1.41 -8.82
C GLY A 91 16.36 -0.28 -8.52
N ALA A 92 16.71 0.49 -9.55
CA ALA A 92 17.57 1.66 -9.42
C ALA A 92 16.95 2.74 -8.53
N LEU A 93 15.63 2.96 -8.61
CA LEU A 93 14.91 3.89 -7.75
C LEU A 93 15.04 3.50 -6.28
N LEU A 94 14.78 2.24 -5.95
CA LEU A 94 14.86 1.74 -4.58
C LEU A 94 16.30 1.70 -4.06
N GLU A 95 17.30 1.45 -4.91
CA GLU A 95 18.71 1.59 -4.52
C GLU A 95 19.07 3.04 -4.19
N CYS A 96 18.58 3.98 -5.01
CA CYS A 96 18.78 5.40 -4.76
C CYS A 96 18.08 5.86 -3.48
N THR A 97 16.82 5.48 -3.25
CA THR A 97 16.11 5.84 -2.02
C THR A 97 16.77 5.23 -0.79
N ARG A 98 17.24 3.98 -0.87
CA ARG A 98 18.00 3.33 0.21
C ARG A 98 19.23 4.13 0.59
N LYS A 99 20.00 4.60 -0.40
CA LYS A 99 21.22 5.38 -0.18
C LYS A 99 20.95 6.68 0.58
N TYR A 100 19.81 7.30 0.37
CA TYR A 100 19.46 8.60 0.96
C TYR A 100 18.31 8.50 1.97
N GLN A 101 18.06 7.34 2.56
CA GLN A 101 16.89 7.10 3.42
C GLN A 101 16.79 8.11 4.57
N ASP A 102 17.89 8.35 5.28
CA ASP A 102 17.93 9.28 6.43
C ASP A 102 17.65 10.72 6.03
N CYS A 103 17.86 11.07 4.75
CA CYS A 103 17.58 12.40 4.21
C CYS A 103 16.14 12.49 3.68
N LEU A 104 15.70 11.47 2.92
CA LEU A 104 14.41 11.44 2.26
C LEU A 104 13.24 11.19 3.23
N ASN A 105 13.48 10.58 4.39
CA ASN A 105 12.43 10.33 5.40
C ASN A 105 11.16 9.71 4.78
N LEU A 106 11.33 8.61 4.05
CA LEU A 106 10.23 7.96 3.34
C LEU A 106 9.23 7.37 4.33
N ASN A 107 7.94 7.63 4.09
CA ASN A 107 6.83 6.99 4.78
C ASN A 107 5.93 6.23 3.79
N VAL A 108 4.86 5.63 4.31
CA VAL A 108 3.94 4.78 3.53
C VAL A 108 3.34 5.50 2.31
N ILE A 109 3.09 6.80 2.39
CA ILE A 109 2.55 7.59 1.26
C ILE A 109 3.54 7.60 0.10
N GLN A 110 4.82 7.80 0.38
CA GLN A 110 5.85 7.77 -0.65
C GLN A 110 6.02 6.39 -1.28
N TYR A 111 5.94 5.33 -0.47
CA TYR A 111 5.98 3.96 -0.99
C TYR A 111 4.75 3.63 -1.84
N ASN A 112 3.58 4.16 -1.50
CA ASN A 112 2.39 4.08 -2.34
C ASN A 112 2.62 4.76 -3.69
N THR A 113 3.23 5.96 -3.72
CA THR A 113 3.58 6.64 -4.98
C THR A 113 4.56 5.83 -5.84
N ILE A 114 5.57 5.22 -5.23
CA ILE A 114 6.51 4.35 -5.95
C ILE A 114 5.77 3.14 -6.54
N MET A 115 4.88 2.53 -5.75
CA MET A 115 4.10 1.36 -6.17
C MET A 115 3.09 1.67 -7.28
N GLU A 116 2.44 2.84 -7.25
CA GLU A 116 1.53 3.30 -8.32
C GLU A 116 2.26 3.45 -9.67
N GLY A 117 3.52 3.88 -9.65
CA GLY A 117 4.32 4.03 -10.87
C GLY A 117 4.67 2.71 -11.54
N GLU A 118 4.86 1.64 -10.76
CA GLU A 118 5.27 0.32 -11.27
C GLU A 118 4.88 -0.82 -10.34
N ILE A 119 3.58 -1.11 -10.29
CA ILE A 119 3.00 -2.07 -9.35
C ILE A 119 3.51 -3.51 -9.53
N SER A 120 4.00 -3.86 -10.72
CA SER A 120 4.63 -5.16 -11.00
C SER A 120 5.87 -5.43 -10.13
N SER A 121 6.54 -4.38 -9.65
CA SER A 121 7.73 -4.44 -8.80
C SER A 121 7.41 -4.41 -7.30
N TRP A 122 6.15 -4.60 -6.91
CA TRP A 122 5.69 -4.54 -5.51
C TRP A 122 6.53 -5.34 -4.52
N ARG A 123 7.11 -6.47 -4.91
CA ARG A 123 7.95 -7.31 -4.03
C ARG A 123 9.19 -6.57 -3.56
N LEU A 124 9.80 -5.79 -4.43
CA LEU A 124 10.98 -4.99 -4.11
C LEU A 124 10.61 -3.84 -3.17
N VAL A 125 9.48 -3.19 -3.45
CA VAL A 125 8.92 -2.12 -2.63
C VAL A 125 8.59 -2.63 -1.22
N ALA A 126 7.83 -3.72 -1.11
CA ALA A 126 7.46 -4.34 0.15
C ALA A 126 8.67 -4.83 0.96
N LYS A 127 9.69 -5.38 0.28
CA LYS A 127 10.95 -5.78 0.93
C LYS A 127 11.64 -4.57 1.56
N GLN A 128 11.73 -3.46 0.85
CA GLN A 128 12.35 -2.25 1.38
C GLN A 128 11.53 -1.61 2.51
N MET A 129 10.21 -1.58 2.40
CA MET A 129 9.34 -1.14 3.50
C MET A 129 9.60 -1.96 4.77
N ALA A 130 9.71 -3.29 4.66
CA ALA A 130 10.05 -4.16 5.78
C ALA A 130 11.47 -3.90 6.33
N GLU A 131 12.46 -3.68 5.47
CA GLU A 131 13.84 -3.30 5.86
C GLU A 131 13.85 -2.03 6.74
N PHE A 132 12.94 -1.08 6.46
CA PHE A 132 12.81 0.17 7.19
C PHE A 132 11.68 0.20 8.23
N ALA A 133 11.10 -0.96 8.56
CA ALA A 133 10.00 -1.09 9.52
C ALA A 133 8.79 -0.17 9.21
N ILE A 134 8.50 0.04 7.93
CA ILE A 134 7.33 0.78 7.45
C ILE A 134 6.21 -0.21 7.18
N GLU A 135 5.11 -0.08 7.90
CA GLU A 135 3.93 -0.93 7.73
C GLU A 135 3.10 -0.46 6.52
N PRO A 136 2.61 -1.38 5.67
CA PRO A 136 1.70 -1.04 4.58
C PRO A 136 0.37 -0.55 5.15
N ASP A 137 -0.20 0.49 4.54
CA ASP A 137 -1.49 1.03 4.93
C ASP A 137 -2.63 0.40 4.12
N ARG A 138 -3.85 0.82 4.41
CA ARG A 138 -5.05 0.36 3.69
C ARG A 138 -4.94 0.59 2.18
N MET A 139 -4.35 1.71 1.75
CA MET A 139 -4.18 2.03 0.34
C MET A 139 -3.19 1.07 -0.31
N THR A 140 -2.04 0.81 0.32
CA THR A 140 -1.07 -0.19 -0.15
C THR A 140 -1.74 -1.55 -0.35
N ILE A 141 -2.47 -2.01 0.67
CA ILE A 141 -3.16 -3.31 0.64
C ILE A 141 -4.19 -3.35 -0.50
N SER A 142 -5.00 -2.30 -0.63
CA SER A 142 -6.03 -2.21 -1.68
C SER A 142 -5.42 -2.30 -3.09
N MET A 143 -4.34 -1.56 -3.34
CA MET A 143 -3.65 -1.59 -4.63
C MET A 143 -3.11 -2.99 -4.96
N LEU A 144 -2.52 -3.67 -3.98
CA LEU A 144 -1.99 -5.02 -4.16
C LEU A 144 -3.09 -6.05 -4.43
N ILE A 145 -4.24 -5.95 -3.75
CA ILE A 145 -5.39 -6.82 -4.03
C ILE A 145 -5.85 -6.65 -5.49
N ASP A 146 -6.00 -5.40 -5.94
CA ASP A 146 -6.46 -5.10 -7.29
C ASP A 146 -5.45 -5.61 -8.34
N GLU A 147 -4.15 -5.44 -8.11
CA GLU A 147 -3.10 -5.98 -9.00
C GLU A 147 -3.10 -7.51 -9.05
N PHE A 148 -3.18 -8.19 -7.91
CA PHE A 148 -3.16 -9.65 -7.88
C PHE A 148 -4.42 -10.27 -8.49
N ALA A 149 -5.56 -9.59 -8.36
CA ALA A 149 -6.78 -9.96 -9.07
C ALA A 149 -6.62 -9.78 -10.60
N ALA A 150 -6.08 -8.64 -11.04
CA ALA A 150 -5.89 -8.34 -12.47
C ALA A 150 -4.88 -9.28 -13.13
N SER A 151 -3.78 -9.58 -12.45
CA SER A 151 -2.72 -10.49 -12.92
C SER A 151 -3.02 -11.97 -12.68
N MET A 152 -4.14 -12.29 -12.02
CA MET A 152 -4.52 -13.66 -11.62
C MET A 152 -3.47 -14.36 -10.71
N ASP A 153 -2.63 -13.58 -10.00
CA ASP A 153 -1.59 -14.11 -9.10
C ASP A 153 -2.19 -14.54 -7.75
N THR A 154 -2.81 -15.72 -7.77
CA THR A 154 -3.46 -16.32 -6.59
C THR A 154 -2.49 -16.50 -5.42
N LEU A 155 -1.23 -16.85 -5.69
CA LEU A 155 -0.24 -17.11 -4.64
C LEU A 155 0.14 -15.82 -3.91
N SER A 156 0.33 -14.73 -4.65
CA SER A 156 0.61 -13.42 -4.05
C SER A 156 -0.60 -12.86 -3.32
N LEU A 157 -1.82 -13.03 -3.87
CA LEU A 157 -3.07 -12.69 -3.18
C LEU A 157 -3.20 -13.44 -1.85
N LEU A 158 -2.87 -14.72 -1.82
CA LEU A 158 -2.91 -15.53 -0.61
C LEU A 158 -1.91 -15.10 0.45
N ARG A 159 -0.67 -14.78 0.04
CA ARG A 159 0.35 -14.24 0.94
C ARG A 159 -0.04 -12.88 1.49
N LEU A 160 -0.66 -12.04 0.66
CA LEU A 160 -1.18 -10.75 1.09
C LEU A 160 -2.31 -10.91 2.10
N THR A 161 -3.26 -11.81 1.85
CA THR A 161 -4.33 -12.14 2.79
C THR A 161 -3.75 -12.59 4.13
N ALA A 162 -2.79 -13.53 4.14
CA ALA A 162 -2.12 -13.95 5.37
C ALA A 162 -1.41 -12.78 6.07
N MET A 163 -0.78 -11.86 5.33
CA MET A 163 -0.16 -10.67 5.89
C MET A 163 -1.18 -9.70 6.52
N ILE A 164 -2.30 -9.42 5.84
CA ILE A 164 -3.39 -8.57 6.32
C ILE A 164 -3.94 -9.13 7.63
N PHE A 165 -4.07 -10.45 7.72
CA PHE A 165 -4.57 -11.06 8.93
C PHE A 165 -3.46 -11.10 10.03
N ASP A 166 -2.32 -11.73 9.78
CA ASP A 166 -1.39 -12.10 10.85
C ASP A 166 -0.43 -10.98 11.29
N VAL A 167 -0.14 -10.02 10.42
CA VAL A 167 0.98 -9.09 10.60
C VAL A 167 0.49 -7.64 10.64
N VAL A 168 -0.29 -7.24 9.64
CA VAL A 168 -0.63 -5.84 9.43
C VAL A 168 -1.94 -5.55 10.14
N ARG A 169 -1.94 -4.61 11.10
CA ARG A 169 -3.14 -4.21 11.85
C ARG A 169 -4.07 -3.30 11.04
N VAL A 170 -4.31 -3.61 9.77
CA VAL A 170 -5.29 -2.90 8.94
C VAL A 170 -6.68 -3.26 9.44
N ASN A 171 -7.55 -2.26 9.59
CA ASN A 171 -8.95 -2.50 9.88
C ASN A 171 -9.63 -3.12 8.64
N ILE A 172 -9.93 -4.42 8.72
CA ILE A 172 -10.64 -5.16 7.68
C ILE A 172 -12.12 -4.86 7.82
N ASP A 173 -12.62 -3.87 7.08
CA ASP A 173 -14.03 -3.50 7.03
C ASP A 173 -14.76 -4.21 5.87
N THR A 174 -16.04 -3.87 5.69
CA THR A 174 -16.89 -4.42 4.63
C THR A 174 -16.26 -4.27 3.25
N GLU A 175 -15.72 -3.09 2.91
CA GLU A 175 -15.14 -2.84 1.59
C GLU A 175 -13.88 -3.68 1.34
N MET A 176 -13.00 -3.82 2.35
CA MET A 176 -11.80 -4.64 2.22
C MET A 176 -12.16 -6.12 2.02
N MET A 177 -13.17 -6.60 2.75
CA MET A 177 -13.67 -7.97 2.62
C MET A 177 -14.33 -8.21 1.25
N GLU A 178 -15.12 -7.26 0.75
CA GLU A 178 -15.67 -7.30 -0.61
C GLU A 178 -14.54 -7.41 -1.64
N LYS A 179 -13.51 -6.55 -1.53
CA LYS A 179 -12.35 -6.57 -2.42
C LYS A 179 -11.65 -7.93 -2.42
N LEU A 180 -11.40 -8.53 -1.25
CA LEU A 180 -10.79 -9.86 -1.16
C LEU A 180 -11.67 -10.95 -1.81
N ILE A 181 -12.96 -11.02 -1.47
CA ILE A 181 -13.88 -12.02 -2.03
C ILE A 181 -13.99 -11.86 -3.55
N THR A 182 -14.12 -10.63 -4.03
CA THR A 182 -14.13 -10.33 -5.47
C THR A 182 -12.81 -10.74 -6.13
N ALA A 183 -11.66 -10.42 -5.53
CA ALA A 183 -10.34 -10.78 -6.06
C ALA A 183 -10.16 -12.31 -6.19
N TYR A 184 -10.47 -13.07 -5.14
CA TYR A 184 -10.40 -14.54 -5.19
C TYR A 184 -11.36 -15.14 -6.23
N SER A 185 -12.56 -14.57 -6.36
CA SER A 185 -13.50 -14.98 -7.40
C SER A 185 -12.91 -14.74 -8.80
N HIS A 186 -12.30 -13.58 -9.04
CA HIS A 186 -11.62 -13.27 -10.31
C HIS A 186 -10.46 -14.23 -10.59
N CYS A 187 -9.64 -14.54 -9.58
CA CYS A 187 -8.54 -15.51 -9.64
C CYS A 187 -8.99 -16.97 -9.86
N LYS A 188 -10.27 -17.24 -10.12
CA LYS A 188 -10.85 -18.58 -10.27
C LYS A 188 -10.64 -19.46 -9.03
N GLN A 189 -10.67 -18.85 -7.85
CA GLN A 189 -10.66 -19.52 -6.55
C GLN A 189 -12.01 -19.32 -5.84
N PRO A 190 -13.14 -19.77 -6.43
CA PRO A 190 -14.46 -19.57 -5.85
C PRO A 190 -14.60 -20.23 -4.47
N ASP A 191 -13.91 -21.34 -4.22
CA ASP A 191 -13.96 -22.04 -2.94
C ASP A 191 -13.39 -21.18 -1.80
N LEU A 192 -12.26 -20.51 -2.02
CA LEU A 192 -11.67 -19.61 -1.03
C LEU A 192 -12.56 -18.39 -0.78
N ALA A 193 -13.11 -17.80 -1.84
CA ALA A 193 -14.04 -16.68 -1.75
C ALA A 193 -15.33 -17.08 -1.01
N LEU A 194 -15.86 -18.28 -1.25
CA LEU A 194 -17.04 -18.82 -0.56
C LEU A 194 -16.76 -19.07 0.92
N LEU A 195 -15.62 -19.68 1.24
CA LEU A 195 -15.20 -19.90 2.63
C LEU A 195 -15.07 -18.58 3.40
N MET A 196 -14.54 -17.53 2.76
CA MET A 196 -14.49 -16.18 3.34
C MET A 196 -15.90 -15.63 3.60
N LEU A 197 -16.81 -15.71 2.63
CA LEU A 197 -18.20 -15.28 2.79
C LEU A 197 -18.91 -16.02 3.93
N MET A 198 -18.84 -17.36 3.95
CA MET A 198 -19.42 -18.19 5.01
C MET A 198 -18.88 -17.83 6.39
N ARG A 199 -17.61 -17.42 6.45
CA ARG A 199 -16.98 -17.02 7.70
C ARG A 199 -17.50 -15.67 8.19
N VAL A 200 -17.62 -14.70 7.28
CA VAL A 200 -18.19 -13.37 7.55
C VAL A 200 -19.62 -13.51 8.06
N ASP A 201 -20.44 -14.28 7.34
CA ASP A 201 -21.82 -14.61 7.67
C ASP A 201 -21.95 -15.19 9.09
N LYS A 202 -21.20 -16.26 9.39
CA LYS A 202 -21.21 -16.90 10.71
C LYS A 202 -20.76 -15.97 11.85
N ILE A 203 -19.78 -15.10 11.62
CA ILE A 203 -19.33 -14.12 12.64
C ILE A 203 -20.41 -13.07 12.88
N TYR A 204 -21.07 -12.62 11.82
CA TYR A 204 -22.17 -11.66 11.89
C TYR A 204 -23.35 -12.23 12.69
N GLU A 205 -23.83 -13.43 12.34
CA GLU A 205 -24.92 -14.12 13.07
C GLU A 205 -24.60 -14.31 14.57
N LYS A 206 -23.37 -14.72 14.88
CA LYS A 206 -22.92 -14.91 16.27
C LYS A 206 -22.88 -13.61 17.06
N LYS A 207 -22.43 -12.51 16.44
CA LYS A 207 -22.40 -11.22 17.13
C LYS A 207 -23.81 -10.65 17.29
N GLN A 208 -24.67 -10.76 16.28
CA GLN A 208 -26.07 -10.34 16.35
C GLN A 208 -26.86 -11.09 17.43
N SER A 209 -26.59 -12.40 17.60
CA SER A 209 -27.16 -13.19 18.69
C SER A 209 -26.56 -12.86 20.06
N SER A 210 -25.27 -12.51 20.16
CA SER A 210 -24.64 -12.07 21.41
C SER A 210 -25.08 -10.67 21.89
N PHE A 211 -25.61 -9.82 21.02
CA PHE A 211 -26.26 -8.56 21.44
C PHE A 211 -27.58 -8.81 22.22
N ARG A 212 -28.09 -10.05 22.25
CA ARG A 212 -29.23 -10.44 23.08
C ARG A 212 -28.84 -11.06 24.43
N ASP A 213 -27.57 -11.37 24.64
CA ASP A 213 -27.05 -11.92 25.90
C ASP A 213 -25.75 -11.18 26.27
N GLU A 214 -25.89 -10.14 27.10
CA GLU A 214 -24.78 -9.44 27.74
C GLU A 214 -24.02 -10.40 28.67
N ASN A 215 -23.13 -11.23 28.12
CA ASN A 215 -21.93 -11.79 28.76
C ASN A 215 -21.37 -12.93 27.91
N ARG A 216 -20.51 -12.61 26.93
CA ARG A 216 -19.34 -13.44 26.53
C ARG A 216 -18.59 -12.81 25.37
N SER A 217 -17.50 -12.13 25.70
CA SER A 217 -16.41 -11.80 24.79
C SER A 217 -15.61 -13.06 24.47
N SER A 218 -15.87 -13.70 23.33
CA SER A 218 -14.86 -14.31 22.44
C SER A 218 -15.49 -15.21 21.38
N ILE A 219 -14.93 -15.15 20.17
CA ILE A 219 -15.21 -16.12 19.10
C ILE A 219 -14.84 -17.53 19.59
N PRO A 220 -15.68 -18.56 19.38
CA PRO A 220 -15.39 -19.93 19.80
C PRO A 220 -14.04 -20.44 19.27
N LEU A 221 -13.31 -21.21 20.08
CA LEU A 221 -11.98 -21.70 19.75
C LEU A 221 -11.96 -22.54 18.46
N SER A 222 -12.98 -23.35 18.21
CA SER A 222 -13.13 -24.16 16.98
C SER A 222 -13.13 -23.31 15.70
N ASP A 223 -13.70 -22.12 15.80
CA ASP A 223 -13.85 -21.18 14.72
C ASP A 223 -12.57 -20.38 14.48
N LYS A 224 -11.82 -20.11 15.56
CA LYS A 224 -10.44 -19.59 15.48
C LYS A 224 -9.54 -20.62 14.82
N LEU A 225 -9.58 -21.87 15.27
CA LEU A 225 -8.79 -22.98 14.74
C LEU A 225 -9.10 -23.29 13.27
N ALA A 226 -10.32 -23.09 12.77
CA ALA A 226 -10.63 -23.32 11.36
C ALA A 226 -10.03 -22.25 10.43
N LEU A 227 -10.10 -20.97 10.84
CA LEU A 227 -9.46 -19.87 10.10
C LEU A 227 -7.94 -19.96 10.22
N ASP A 228 -7.45 -20.23 11.43
CA ASP A 228 -6.03 -20.45 11.71
C ASP A 228 -5.53 -21.66 10.92
N ASN A 229 -6.27 -22.77 10.84
CA ASN A 229 -5.90 -23.93 10.01
C ASN A 229 -5.94 -23.60 8.50
N LEU A 230 -6.86 -22.77 8.02
CA LEU A 230 -6.89 -22.32 6.62
C LEU A 230 -5.70 -21.40 6.30
N LEU A 231 -5.33 -20.50 7.21
CA LEU A 231 -4.16 -19.64 7.08
C LEU A 231 -2.86 -20.45 7.26
N THR A 232 -2.80 -21.37 8.22
CA THR A 232 -1.64 -22.23 8.54
C THR A 232 -1.37 -23.26 7.44
N GLN A 233 -2.40 -23.86 6.83
CA GLN A 233 -2.24 -24.73 5.66
C GLN A 233 -1.67 -23.99 4.43
N LEU A 234 -1.78 -22.66 4.42
CA LEU A 234 -1.41 -21.79 3.31
C LEU A 234 -0.20 -20.89 3.64
N GLY A 235 0.50 -21.16 4.75
CA GLY A 235 1.78 -20.53 5.12
C GLY A 235 1.73 -19.44 6.20
N GLY A 236 0.57 -19.22 6.83
CA GLY A 236 0.38 -18.38 8.02
C GLY A 236 1.02 -19.00 9.26
N ARG A 237 1.39 -18.17 10.24
CA ARG A 237 1.97 -18.68 11.50
C ARG A 237 0.85 -19.28 12.37
N PRO A 238 1.06 -20.45 13.01
CA PRO A 238 0.03 -21.16 13.80
C PRO A 238 -0.43 -20.46 15.10
N ASN A 239 -0.11 -19.17 15.27
CA ASN A 239 -0.41 -18.36 16.45
C ASN A 239 -1.01 -16.99 16.11
N GLY A 240 -1.37 -16.74 14.84
CA GLY A 240 -2.03 -15.51 14.41
C GLY A 240 -3.51 -15.54 14.79
N MET A 241 -3.87 -15.12 16.02
CA MET A 241 -5.27 -14.87 16.37
C MET A 241 -5.78 -13.63 15.62
N THR A 242 -5.98 -13.74 14.32
CA THR A 242 -6.59 -12.66 13.56
C THR A 242 -8.09 -12.86 13.53
N ILE A 243 -8.69 -12.30 14.57
CA ILE A 243 -10.13 -12.23 14.74
C ILE A 243 -10.59 -11.00 13.99
N LEU A 244 -11.56 -11.14 13.07
CA LEU A 244 -12.41 -10.01 12.68
C LEU A 244 -13.03 -9.45 13.96
N ASN A 245 -12.43 -8.38 14.49
CA ASN A 245 -12.78 -7.84 15.80
C ASN A 245 -14.17 -7.22 15.81
N HIS A 246 -14.73 -6.91 14.64
CA HIS A 246 -16.11 -6.46 14.44
C HIS A 246 -16.90 -7.44 13.55
N SER A 247 -18.22 -7.28 13.50
CA SER A 247 -19.10 -8.04 12.60
C SER A 247 -19.22 -7.31 11.27
N ILE A 248 -18.92 -7.98 10.17
CA ILE A 248 -19.15 -7.47 8.81
C ILE A 248 -20.43 -8.13 8.31
N ARG A 249 -21.43 -7.34 7.92
CA ARG A 249 -22.65 -7.87 7.31
C ARG A 249 -22.32 -8.32 5.89
N PRO A 250 -22.72 -9.54 5.45
CA PRO A 250 -22.63 -9.93 4.05
C PRO A 250 -23.30 -8.89 3.14
N THR A 251 -22.69 -8.62 1.98
CA THR A 251 -23.23 -7.66 1.01
C THR A 251 -23.52 -8.34 -0.32
N LEU A 252 -24.36 -7.70 -1.14
CA LEU A 252 -24.72 -8.23 -2.45
C LEU A 252 -23.48 -8.45 -3.33
N LYS A 253 -22.53 -7.51 -3.30
CA LYS A 253 -21.29 -7.58 -4.09
C LYS A 253 -20.44 -8.81 -3.77
N MET A 254 -20.39 -9.22 -2.50
CA MET A 254 -19.71 -10.46 -2.10
C MET A 254 -20.40 -11.68 -2.73
N VAL A 255 -21.73 -11.72 -2.70
CA VAL A 255 -22.53 -12.83 -3.23
C VAL A 255 -22.49 -12.89 -4.75
N GLU A 256 -22.66 -11.75 -5.43
CA GLU A 256 -22.64 -11.67 -6.90
C GLU A 256 -21.30 -12.11 -7.49
N SER A 257 -20.19 -11.73 -6.85
CA SER A 257 -18.85 -12.13 -7.28
C SER A 257 -18.73 -13.66 -7.39
N LEU A 258 -19.35 -14.37 -6.44
CA LEU A 258 -19.41 -15.84 -6.42
C LEU A 258 -20.41 -16.40 -7.43
N LEU A 259 -21.61 -15.82 -7.53
CA LEU A 259 -22.64 -16.26 -8.48
C LEU A 259 -22.15 -16.20 -9.94
N ARG A 260 -21.29 -15.23 -10.29
CA ARG A 260 -20.71 -15.10 -11.64
C ARG A 260 -19.71 -16.20 -11.98
N VAL A 261 -19.04 -16.76 -10.97
CA VAL A 261 -17.90 -17.71 -11.13
C VAL A 261 -18.30 -19.15 -10.84
N CYS A 262 -19.28 -19.38 -9.97
CA CYS A 262 -19.90 -20.68 -9.70
C CYS A 262 -20.70 -21.17 -10.93
N ARG A 263 -20.00 -21.62 -11.97
CA ARG A 263 -20.56 -22.14 -13.24
C ARG A 263 -20.82 -23.65 -13.23
N ILE A 264 -21.16 -24.26 -12.10
CA ILE A 264 -21.41 -25.71 -12.07
C ILE A 264 -22.90 -25.97 -11.84
N PRO A 265 -23.65 -26.48 -12.84
CA PRO A 265 -25.06 -26.84 -12.70
C PRO A 265 -25.35 -27.97 -11.68
N ASN A 266 -24.32 -28.54 -11.04
CA ASN A 266 -24.43 -29.62 -10.07
C ASN A 266 -24.27 -29.19 -8.61
N ASP A 267 -23.84 -27.96 -8.32
CA ASP A 267 -23.63 -27.52 -6.93
C ASP A 267 -24.82 -26.71 -6.41
N LYS A 268 -25.98 -27.38 -6.38
CA LYS A 268 -27.25 -26.79 -5.92
C LYS A 268 -27.16 -26.27 -4.48
N ASP A 269 -26.30 -26.86 -3.66
CA ASP A 269 -26.15 -26.50 -2.26
C ASP A 269 -25.46 -25.14 -2.11
N ILE A 270 -24.42 -24.85 -2.90
CA ILE A 270 -23.77 -23.53 -2.93
C ILE A 270 -24.74 -22.46 -3.42
N VAL A 271 -25.46 -22.71 -4.52
CA VAL A 271 -26.44 -21.74 -5.05
C VAL A 271 -27.57 -21.49 -4.05
N THR A 272 -28.05 -22.54 -3.39
CA THR A 272 -29.06 -22.45 -2.32
C THR A 272 -28.52 -21.61 -1.16
N TYR A 273 -27.28 -21.84 -0.73
CA TYR A 273 -26.64 -21.05 0.32
C TYR A 273 -26.56 -19.57 -0.06
N LEU A 274 -26.04 -19.23 -1.24
CA LEU A 274 -25.90 -17.85 -1.69
C LEU A 274 -27.26 -17.13 -1.80
N ARG A 275 -28.30 -17.81 -2.30
CA ARG A 275 -29.67 -17.25 -2.32
C ARG A 275 -30.23 -17.05 -0.92
N LYS A 276 -30.04 -18.03 -0.03
CA LYS A 276 -30.42 -17.88 1.38
C LYS A 276 -29.72 -16.68 2.03
N THR A 277 -28.45 -16.43 1.73
CA THR A 277 -27.73 -15.25 2.21
C THR A 277 -28.38 -13.97 1.69
N ILE A 278 -28.74 -13.89 0.41
CA ILE A 278 -29.49 -12.74 -0.16
C ILE A 278 -30.79 -12.50 0.61
N ASP A 279 -31.59 -13.55 0.79
CA ASP A 279 -32.90 -13.45 1.44
C ASP A 279 -32.77 -13.07 2.93
N SER A 280 -31.86 -13.73 3.66
CA SER A 280 -31.66 -13.56 5.10
C SER A 280 -31.21 -12.15 5.46
N TYR A 281 -30.45 -11.52 4.56
CA TYR A 281 -29.94 -10.17 4.75
C TYR A 281 -30.68 -9.12 3.92
N SER A 282 -31.76 -9.46 3.21
CA SER A 282 -32.51 -8.52 2.35
C SER A 282 -31.56 -7.71 1.46
N LEU A 283 -30.67 -8.40 0.76
CA LEU A 283 -29.70 -7.78 -0.14
C LEU A 283 -30.41 -7.43 -1.46
N ASP A 284 -30.88 -6.19 -1.58
CA ASP A 284 -31.62 -5.72 -2.76
C ASP A 284 -30.77 -5.84 -4.03
N MET A 285 -31.27 -6.57 -5.03
CA MET A 285 -30.69 -6.61 -6.38
C MET A 285 -31.24 -5.43 -7.18
N GLU A 286 -30.50 -4.32 -7.20
CA GLU A 286 -30.74 -3.21 -8.15
C GLU A 286 -30.33 -3.57 -9.58
#